data_AF-A0A3N5M1F7-F1
#
_entry.id   AF-A0A3N5M1F7-F1
#
_cell.length_a   1.000
_cell.length_b   1.000
_cell.length_c   1.000
_cell.angle_alpha   90.00
_cell.angle_beta   90.00
_cell.angle_gamma   90.00
#
_symmetry.space_group_name_H-M   'P 1'
#
loop_
_entity.id
_entity.type
_entity.pdbx_description
1 polymer ?
#
loop_
_entity_poly.entity_id
_entity_poly.type
_entity_poly.pdbx_seq_one_letter_code
_entity_poly.pdbx_strand_id
1 'polypeptide(L)'
;MYAKSQILIDRYDEMQTETDDRSTYIETGAFITGVAALLVFLALAVIAAAVITFQVNRPLQVLAQATTEAQTGQYAPEKAGGLSGRKDEIGQLARGFAKMVAALGDREAGLKQQVEELRQKLENSQM
;
A
#
# COMPACT_ATOMS: atom_id res chain seq x y z
N MET A 1 -78.21 2.71 16.28
CA MET A 1 -76.96 3.40 16.68
C MET A 1 -75.73 2.48 16.74
N TYR A 2 -75.86 1.16 16.94
CA TYR A 2 -74.72 0.23 17.05
C TYR A 2 -73.97 -0.12 15.74
N ALA A 3 -74.62 -0.05 14.58
CA ALA A 3 -73.97 -0.42 13.31
C ALA A 3 -72.84 0.53 12.90
N LYS A 4 -72.96 1.82 13.24
CA LYS A 4 -71.96 2.83 12.86
C LYS A 4 -70.67 2.72 13.68
N SER A 5 -70.74 2.26 14.93
CA SER A 5 -69.55 2.08 15.78
C SER A 5 -68.71 0.88 15.35
N GLN A 6 -69.35 -0.22 14.91
CA GLN A 6 -68.64 -1.41 14.40
C GLN A 6 -67.86 -1.11 13.13
N ILE A 7 -68.45 -0.38 12.17
CA ILE A 7 -67.77 0.03 10.93
C ILE A 7 -66.54 0.89 11.21
N LEU A 8 -66.59 1.73 12.26
CA LEU A 8 -65.46 2.56 12.63
C LEU A 8 -64.35 1.76 13.32
N ILE A 9 -64.70 0.69 14.04
CA ILE A 9 -63.74 -0.23 14.67
C ILE A 9 -63.06 -1.09 13.62
N ASP A 10 -63.81 -1.71 12.70
CA ASP A 10 -63.24 -2.49 11.58
C ASP A 10 -62.31 -1.65 10.72
N ARG A 11 -62.72 -0.40 10.41
CA ARG A 11 -61.87 0.53 9.65
C ARG A 11 -60.61 0.93 10.43
N TYR A 12 -60.68 0.98 11.76
CA TYR A 12 -59.52 1.31 12.58
C TYR A 12 -58.52 0.14 12.61
N ASP A 13 -59.01 -1.09 12.70
CA ASP A 13 -58.19 -2.30 12.66
C ASP A 13 -57.54 -2.52 11.29
N GLU A 14 -58.28 -2.30 10.19
CA GLU A 14 -57.72 -2.33 8.81
C GLU A 14 -56.62 -1.27 8.63
N MET A 15 -56.82 -0.05 9.16
CA MET A 15 -55.80 0.99 9.09
C MET A 15 -54.57 0.65 9.94
N GLN A 16 -54.72 -0.03 11.09
CA GLN A 16 -53.59 -0.46 11.90
C GLN A 16 -52.78 -1.57 11.22
N THR A 17 -53.44 -2.57 10.64
CA THR A 17 -52.77 -3.69 9.99
C THR A 17 -51.93 -3.25 8.78
N GLU A 18 -52.41 -2.28 7.99
CA GLU A 18 -51.65 -1.73 6.85
C GLU A 18 -50.41 -0.92 7.30
N THR A 19 -50.47 -0.26 8.47
CA THR A 19 -49.31 0.48 9.01
C THR A 19 -48.26 -0.42 9.67
N ASP A 20 -48.66 -1.51 10.32
CA ASP A 20 -47.76 -2.44 11.03
C ASP A 20 -46.89 -3.24 10.05
N ASP A 21 -47.47 -3.71 8.95
CA ASP A 21 -46.76 -4.39 7.88
C ASP A 21 -45.63 -3.49 7.31
N ARG A 22 -45.94 -2.21 7.07
CA ARG A 22 -44.99 -1.25 6.50
C ARG A 22 -43.85 -0.87 7.46
N SER A 23 -44.09 -0.87 8.76
CA SER A 23 -43.06 -0.63 9.80
C SER A 23 -42.05 -1.78 9.88
N THR A 24 -42.54 -3.02 9.77
CA THR A 24 -41.73 -4.24 9.87
C THR A 24 -40.69 -4.38 8.74
N TYR A 25 -41.02 -3.92 7.53
CA TYR A 25 -40.07 -3.90 6.40
C TYR A 25 -38.97 -2.84 6.55
N ILE A 26 -39.26 -1.70 7.19
CA ILE A 26 -38.29 -0.61 7.34
C ILE A 26 -37.25 -0.93 8.42
N GLU A 27 -37.64 -1.54 9.54
CA GLU A 27 -36.70 -1.89 10.62
C GLU A 27 -35.75 -3.02 10.22
N THR A 28 -36.28 -4.06 9.59
CA THR A 28 -35.46 -5.23 9.16
C THR A 28 -34.53 -4.87 8.00
N GLY A 29 -35.01 -4.03 7.07
CA GLY A 29 -34.21 -3.56 5.93
C GLY A 29 -33.06 -2.63 6.36
N ALA A 30 -33.27 -1.78 7.35
CA ALA A 30 -32.24 -0.89 7.88
C ALA A 30 -31.06 -1.67 8.51
N PHE A 31 -31.36 -2.72 9.27
CA PHE A 31 -30.32 -3.57 9.88
C PHE A 31 -29.48 -4.30 8.83
N ILE A 32 -30.12 -4.95 7.84
CA ILE A 32 -29.41 -5.67 6.77
C ILE A 32 -28.54 -4.72 5.95
N THR A 33 -29.06 -3.53 5.62
CA THR A 33 -28.31 -2.51 4.89
C THR A 33 -27.11 -2.02 5.68
N GLY A 34 -27.25 -1.80 6.99
CA GLY A 34 -26.16 -1.42 7.88
C GLY A 34 -25.06 -2.47 7.96
N VAL A 35 -25.44 -3.74 8.14
CA VAL A 35 -24.49 -4.86 8.15
C VAL A 35 -23.78 -5.00 6.80
N ALA A 36 -24.50 -4.91 5.69
CA ALA A 36 -23.93 -4.98 4.35
C ALA A 36 -22.93 -3.83 4.11
N ALA A 37 -23.30 -2.59 4.48
CA ALA A 37 -22.41 -1.44 4.38
C ALA A 37 -21.15 -1.60 5.23
N LEU A 38 -21.27 -2.12 6.45
CA LEU A 38 -20.12 -2.41 7.32
C LEU A 38 -19.20 -3.46 6.70
N LEU A 39 -19.75 -4.55 6.16
CA LEU A 39 -18.96 -5.59 5.51
C LEU A 39 -18.20 -5.06 4.29
N VAL A 40 -18.86 -4.25 3.46
CA VAL A 40 -18.23 -3.58 2.32
C VAL A 40 -17.11 -2.65 2.80
N PHE A 41 -17.36 -1.85 3.83
CA PHE A 41 -16.36 -0.95 4.40
C PHE A 41 -15.14 -1.73 4.92
N LEU A 42 -15.36 -2.81 5.67
CA LEU A 42 -14.28 -3.67 6.15
C LEU A 42 -13.49 -4.32 5.00
N ALA A 43 -14.18 -4.79 3.96
CA ALA A 43 -13.52 -5.34 2.77
C ALA A 43 -12.63 -4.29 2.09
N LEU A 44 -13.13 -3.07 1.90
CA LEU A 44 -12.36 -1.97 1.33
C LEU A 44 -11.15 -1.59 2.21
N ALA A 45 -11.32 -1.57 3.53
CA ALA A 45 -10.22 -1.29 4.45
C ALA A 45 -9.11 -2.35 4.35
N VAL A 46 -9.47 -3.63 4.26
CA VAL A 46 -8.50 -4.73 4.07
C VAL A 46 -7.80 -4.62 2.73
N ILE A 47 -8.54 -4.33 1.65
CA ILE A 47 -7.95 -4.13 0.31
C ILE A 47 -6.98 -2.95 0.32
N ALA A 48 -7.35 -1.82 0.92
CA ALA A 48 -6.49 -0.64 1.01
C ALA A 48 -5.21 -0.94 1.81
N ALA A 49 -5.32 -1.61 2.95
CA ALA A 49 -4.17 -2.02 3.76
C ALA A 49 -3.23 -2.97 2.98
N ALA A 50 -3.80 -3.92 2.24
CA ALA A 50 -3.03 -4.80 1.37
C ALA A 50 -2.31 -3.99 0.28
N VAL A 51 -3.02 -3.11 -0.43
CA VAL A 51 -2.43 -2.27 -1.48
C VAL A 51 -1.24 -1.46 -0.95
N ILE A 52 -1.38 -0.78 0.19
CA ILE A 52 -0.27 -0.02 0.79
C ILE A 52 0.91 -0.93 1.14
N THR A 53 0.64 -2.09 1.76
CA THR A 53 1.68 -3.04 2.16
C THR A 53 2.46 -3.56 0.95
N PHE A 54 1.77 -3.96 -0.12
CA PHE A 54 2.40 -4.55 -1.29
C PHE A 54 2.99 -3.51 -2.26
N GLN A 55 2.34 -2.37 -2.44
CA GLN A 55 2.80 -1.34 -3.39
C GLN A 55 3.84 -0.39 -2.81
N VAL A 56 3.87 -0.15 -1.49
CA VAL A 56 4.75 0.84 -0.87
C VAL A 56 5.75 0.17 0.07
N ASN A 57 5.25 -0.57 1.06
CA ASN A 57 6.09 -1.03 2.17
C ASN A 57 7.14 -2.07 1.71
N ARG A 58 6.74 -3.05 0.90
CA ARG A 58 7.66 -4.06 0.33
C ARG A 58 8.78 -3.44 -0.52
N PRO A 59 8.49 -2.59 -1.54
CA PRO A 59 9.55 -1.91 -2.29
C PRO A 59 10.49 -1.07 -1.44
N LEU A 60 9.96 -0.42 -0.40
CA LEU A 60 10.77 0.40 0.49
C LEU A 60 11.75 -0.47 1.29
N GLN A 61 11.33 -1.65 1.74
CA GLN A 61 12.22 -2.63 2.38
C GLN A 61 13.32 -3.11 1.44
N VAL A 62 13.00 -3.36 0.16
CA VAL A 62 14.00 -3.74 -0.85
C VAL A 62 15.03 -2.63 -1.04
N LEU A 63 14.60 -1.37 -1.15
CA LEU A 63 15.50 -0.22 -1.27
C LEU A 63 16.33 -0.01 0.01
N ALA A 64 15.74 -0.19 1.19
CA ALA A 64 16.45 -0.11 2.46
C ALA A 64 17.54 -1.18 2.55
N GLN A 65 17.22 -2.42 2.18
CA GLN A 65 18.19 -3.52 2.15
C GLN A 65 19.31 -3.26 1.15
N ALA A 66 18.98 -2.83 -0.07
CA ALA A 66 19.98 -2.45 -1.07
C ALA A 66 20.89 -1.32 -0.58
N THR A 67 20.34 -0.38 0.21
CA THR A 67 21.13 0.70 0.83
C THR A 67 22.11 0.15 1.86
N THR A 68 21.67 -0.76 2.74
CA THR A 68 22.56 -1.41 3.71
C THR A 68 23.68 -2.19 3.02
N GLU A 69 23.39 -2.88 1.92
CA GLU A 69 24.41 -3.58 1.14
C GLU A 69 25.43 -2.60 0.52
N ALA A 70 24.96 -1.49 -0.05
CA ALA A 70 25.83 -0.45 -0.59
C ALA A 70 26.74 0.18 0.48
N GLN A 71 26.27 0.30 1.73
CA GLN A 71 27.10 0.75 2.86
C GLN A 71 28.23 -0.22 3.20
N THR A 72 28.04 -1.52 2.93
CA THR A 72 29.08 -2.55 3.14
C THR A 72 30.03 -2.73 1.96
N GLY A 73 29.98 -1.82 0.97
CA GLY A 73 30.83 -1.87 -0.23
C GLY A 73 30.31 -2.78 -1.34
N GLN A 74 29.09 -3.33 -1.19
CA GLN A 74 28.45 -4.13 -2.22
C GLN A 74 27.62 -3.23 -3.14
N TYR A 75 28.26 -2.68 -4.17
CA TYR A 75 27.63 -1.77 -5.11
C TYR A 75 26.91 -2.52 -6.24
N ALA A 76 25.73 -3.06 -5.94
CA ALA A 76 24.90 -3.85 -6.87
C ALA A 76 23.65 -3.07 -7.33
N PRO A 77 23.75 -2.16 -8.33
CA PRO A 77 22.63 -1.31 -8.77
C PRO A 77 21.43 -2.11 -9.30
N GLU A 78 21.65 -3.32 -9.81
CA GLU A 78 20.62 -4.24 -10.29
C GLU A 78 19.65 -4.69 -9.20
N LYS A 79 20.07 -4.73 -7.92
CA LYS A 79 19.19 -5.14 -6.81
C LYS A 79 18.08 -4.13 -6.54
N ALA A 80 18.33 -2.85 -6.78
CA ALA A 80 17.29 -1.82 -6.84
C ALA A 80 16.61 -1.74 -8.23
N GLY A 81 17.30 -2.20 -9.27
CA GLY A 81 16.88 -2.21 -10.67
C GLY A 81 15.55 -2.90 -10.94
N GLY A 82 15.18 -3.92 -10.16
CA GLY A 82 13.88 -4.59 -10.26
C GLY A 82 12.67 -3.65 -10.05
N LEU A 83 12.88 -2.52 -9.35
CA LEU A 83 11.86 -1.48 -9.12
C LEU A 83 11.95 -0.32 -10.13
N SER A 84 13.05 -0.20 -10.89
CA SER A 84 13.30 0.92 -11.81
C SER A 84 12.32 0.99 -12.99
N GLY A 85 11.64 -0.13 -13.32
CA GLY A 85 10.58 -0.18 -14.32
C GLY A 85 9.25 0.44 -13.86
N ARG A 86 9.09 0.71 -12.56
CA ARG A 86 7.88 1.38 -12.04
C ARG A 86 7.82 2.83 -12.51
N LYS A 87 6.61 3.29 -12.83
CA LYS A 87 6.34 4.65 -13.34
C LYS A 87 5.94 5.64 -12.24
N ASP A 88 5.97 5.21 -10.98
CA ASP A 88 5.64 6.01 -9.80
C ASP A 88 6.89 6.59 -9.11
N GLU A 89 6.67 7.27 -8.00
CA GLU A 89 7.69 7.89 -7.15
C GLU A 89 8.68 6.84 -6.60
N ILE A 90 8.22 5.63 -6.32
CA ILE A 90 9.09 4.51 -5.89
C ILE A 90 10.04 4.12 -7.01
N GLY A 91 9.55 4.03 -8.25
CA GLY A 91 10.39 3.79 -9.42
C GLY A 91 11.38 4.92 -9.66
N GLN A 92 10.96 6.18 -9.46
CA GLN A 92 11.86 7.32 -9.55
C GLN A 92 12.99 7.25 -8.51
N LEU A 93 12.65 6.92 -7.27
CA LEU A 93 13.61 6.71 -6.19
C LEU A 93 14.57 5.56 -6.50
N ALA A 94 14.07 4.43 -6.98
CA ALA A 94 14.89 3.28 -7.36
C ALA A 94 15.91 3.63 -8.45
N ARG A 95 15.50 4.37 -9.48
CA ARG A 95 16.41 4.86 -10.53
C ARG A 95 17.47 5.81 -9.99
N GLY A 96 17.08 6.73 -9.09
CA GLY A 96 18.02 7.64 -8.42
C GLY A 96 19.05 6.89 -7.59
N PHE A 97 18.60 5.91 -6.79
CA PHE A 97 19.45 5.04 -6.00
C PHE A 97 20.43 4.24 -6.87
N ALA A 98 19.95 3.61 -7.96
CA ALA A 98 20.81 2.84 -8.85
C ALA A 98 21.94 3.70 -9.46
N LYS A 99 21.64 4.94 -9.85
CA LYS A 99 22.66 5.88 -10.35
C LYS A 99 23.69 6.23 -9.26
N MET A 100 23.24 6.45 -8.03
CA MET A 100 24.11 6.77 -6.90
C MET A 100 25.06 5.60 -6.58
N VAL A 101 24.54 4.38 -6.49
CA VAL A 101 25.34 3.18 -6.20
C VAL A 101 26.37 2.89 -7.30
N ALA A 102 25.98 3.04 -8.56
CA ALA A 102 26.91 2.91 -9.69
C ALA A 102 28.08 3.91 -9.58
N ALA A 103 27.77 5.19 -9.32
CA ALA A 103 28.78 6.22 -9.17
C ALA A 103 29.72 5.99 -7.97
N LEU A 104 29.21 5.41 -6.87
CA LEU A 104 30.04 5.02 -5.73
C LEU A 104 31.00 3.88 -6.09
N GLY A 105 30.52 2.86 -6.80
CA GLY A 105 31.35 1.75 -7.27
C GLY A 105 32.47 2.22 -8.18
N ASP A 106 32.16 3.06 -9.16
CA ASP A 106 33.15 3.64 -10.08
C ASP A 106 34.21 4.46 -9.33
N ARG A 107 33.77 5.27 -8.34
CA ARG A 107 34.66 6.08 -7.51
C ARG A 107 35.60 5.22 -6.68
N GLU A 108 35.10 4.16 -6.05
CA GLU A 108 35.94 3.29 -5.22
C GLU A 108 36.93 2.48 -6.06
N ALA A 109 36.52 2.02 -7.24
CA ALA A 109 37.42 1.37 -8.19
C ALA A 109 38.56 2.31 -8.63
N GLY A 110 38.24 3.56 -8.96
CA GLY A 110 39.24 4.56 -9.34
C GLY A 110 40.20 4.93 -8.22
N LEU A 111 39.74 4.95 -6.96
CA LEU A 111 40.62 5.16 -5.80
C LEU A 111 41.57 3.99 -5.58
N LYS A 112 41.08 2.74 -5.71
CA LYS A 112 41.93 1.54 -5.59
C LYS A 112 43.02 1.52 -6.65
N GLN A 113 42.68 1.87 -7.90
CA GLN A 113 43.65 1.95 -8.98
C GLN A 113 44.75 2.99 -8.70
N GLN A 114 44.38 4.19 -8.23
CA GLN A 114 45.35 5.24 -7.90
C GLN A 114 46.31 4.83 -6.77
N VAL A 115 45.79 4.14 -5.74
CA VAL A 115 46.63 3.62 -4.65
C VAL A 115 47.64 2.61 -5.17
N GLU A 116 47.22 1.71 -6.06
CA GLU A 116 48.10 0.70 -6.65
C GLU A 116 49.19 1.32 -7.53
N GLU A 117 48.83 2.28 -8.39
CA GLU A 117 49.79 3.01 -9.22
C GLU A 117 50.83 3.78 -8.36
N LEU A 118 50.40 4.36 -7.24
CA LEU A 118 51.31 5.05 -6.31
C LEU A 118 52.27 4.07 -5.62
N ARG A 119 51.79 2.88 -5.23
CA ARG A 119 52.64 1.84 -4.62
C ARG A 119 53.72 1.37 -5.58
N GLN A 120 53.35 1.07 -6.82
CA GLN A 120 54.30 0.65 -7.85
C GLN A 120 55.37 1.73 -8.15
N LYS A 121 54.97 3.01 -8.17
CA LYS A 121 55.93 4.12 -8.35
C LYS A 121 56.90 4.26 -7.17
N LEU A 122 56.45 4.01 -5.94
CA LEU A 122 57.31 4.04 -4.76
C LEU A 122 58.31 2.89 -4.77
N GLU A 123 57.87 1.67 -5.12
CA GLU A 123 58.75 0.49 -5.23
C GLU A 123 59.82 0.69 -6.31
N ASN A 124 59.44 1.19 -7.49
CA ASN A 124 60.39 1.46 -8.58
C ASN A 124 61.35 2.63 -8.29
N SER A 125 61.02 3.52 -7.36
CA SER A 125 61.90 4.65 -6.96
C SER A 125 62.89 4.27 -5.84
N GLN A 126 62.71 3.12 -5.19
CA GLN A 126 63.57 2.63 -4.10
C GLN A 126 64.60 1.57 -4.55
N MET A 127 64.54 1.13 -5.81
CA MET A 127 65.58 0.32 -6.47
C MET A 127 66.49 1.20 -7.33
#